data_AF-A0A0D8BT22-F1
#
_entry.id   AF-A0A0D8BT22-F1
#
_cell.length_a   1.000
_cell.length_b   1.000
_cell.length_c   1.000
_cell.angle_alpha   90.00
_cell.angle_beta   90.00
_cell.angle_gamma   90.00
#
_symmetry.space_group_name_H-M   'P 1'
#
loop_
_entity.id
_entity.type
_entity.pdbx_description
1 polymer ?
#
loop_
_entity_poly.entity_id
_entity_poly.type
_entity_poly.pdbx_seq_one_letter_code
_entity_poly.pdbx_strand_id
1 'polypeptide(L)' 'MLEVGSRVKCKSFLFSGTGTVVYIDPTLIHAPYLYPIQVELDEPDQDGHKMKRFNFEEVEVIEK' A
#
# COMPACT_ATOMS: atom_id res chain seq x y z
N MET A 1 -1.48 -4.31 12.80
CA MET A 1 -0.70 -3.06 12.89
C MET A 1 0.05 -2.97 11.59
N LEU A 2 -0.06 -1.86 10.87
CA LEU A 2 0.58 -1.69 9.57
C LEU A 2 2.05 -1.34 9.77
N GLU A 3 2.95 -2.14 9.23
CA GLU A 3 4.41 -1.94 9.30
C GLU A 3 5.09 -2.43 8.01
N VAL A 4 6.36 -2.06 7.83
CA VAL A 4 7.16 -2.59 6.72
C VAL A 4 7.28 -4.11 6.86
N GLY A 5 7.06 -4.83 5.75
CA GLY A 5 6.95 -6.29 5.71
C GLY A 5 5.53 -6.82 5.87
N SER A 6 4.57 -6.00 6.32
CA SER A 6 3.17 -6.43 6.44
C SER A 6 2.59 -6.83 5.10
N ARG A 7 1.81 -7.92 5.11
CA ARG A 7 1.01 -8.32 3.97
C ARG A 7 -0.31 -7.55 3.96
N VAL A 8 -0.61 -6.89 2.85
CA VAL A 8 -1.77 -6.00 2.75
C VAL A 8 -2.63 -6.29 1.53
N LYS A 9 -3.93 -6.11 1.70
CA LYS A 9 -4.89 -5.94 0.62
C LYS A 9 -5.03 -4.44 0.35
N CYS A 10 -4.82 -4.05 -0.90
CA CYS A 10 -4.93 -2.68 -1.37
C CYS A 10 -6.21 -2.51 -2.18
N LYS A 11 -7.01 -1.49 -1.89
CA LYS A 11 -8.25 -1.18 -2.62
C LYS A 11 -8.43 0.32 -2.77
N SER A 12 -8.37 0.80 -4.01
CA SER A 12 -8.72 2.16 -4.41
C SER A 12 -9.87 2.15 -5.42
N PHE A 13 -10.32 3.32 -5.86
CA PHE A 13 -11.40 3.43 -6.84
C PHE A 13 -11.06 2.75 -8.19
N LEU A 14 -9.79 2.74 -8.58
CA LEU A 14 -9.32 2.22 -9.87
C LEU A 14 -8.47 0.95 -9.76
N PHE A 15 -8.24 0.43 -8.55
CA PHE A 15 -7.32 -0.69 -8.34
C PHE A 15 -7.75 -1.55 -7.15
N SER A 16 -7.57 -2.86 -7.28
CA SER A 16 -7.67 -3.81 -6.18
C SER A 16 -6.59 -4.87 -6.35
N GLY A 17 -5.85 -5.18 -5.29
CA GLY A 17 -4.78 -6.17 -5.34
C GLY A 17 -4.20 -6.48 -3.97
N THR A 18 -3.22 -7.37 -3.94
CA THR A 18 -2.45 -7.73 -2.75
C THR A 18 -0.98 -7.42 -2.94
N GLY A 19 -0.28 -7.20 -1.84
CA GLY A 19 1.13 -6.88 -1.87
C GLY A 19 1.75 -6.81 -0.48
N THR A 20 3.02 -6.43 -0.46
CA THR A 20 3.82 -6.31 0.76
C THR A 20 4.26 -4.87 0.95
N VAL A 21 4.10 -4.33 2.15
CA VAL A 21 4.56 -2.98 2.48
C VAL A 21 6.08 -2.95 2.47
N VAL A 22 6.67 -2.12 1.61
CA VAL A 22 8.13 -1.98 1.50
C VAL A 22 8.66 -0.70 2.14
N TYR A 23 7.79 0.31 2.30
CA TYR A 23 8.16 1.58 2.92
C TYR A 23 6.92 2.30 3.45
N ILE A 24 7.07 3.01 4.57
CA ILE A 24 6.06 3.92 5.12
C ILE A 24 6.78 5.24 5.37
N ASP A 25 6.32 6.32 4.73
CA ASP A 25 6.91 7.64 4.89
C ASP A 25 6.57 8.24 6.26
N PRO A 26 7.56 8.40 7.17
CA PRO A 26 7.30 8.90 8.52
C PRO A 26 6.89 10.37 8.54
N THR A 27 7.23 11.15 7.51
CA THR A 27 6.90 12.58 7.43
C THR A 27 5.42 12.81 7.11
N LEU A 28 4.75 11.79 6.54
CA LEU A 28 3.38 11.87 6.04
C LEU A 28 2.37 11.09 6.89
N ILE A 29 2.80 10.49 8.02
CA ILE A 29 1.93 9.72 8.93
C ILE A 29 0.77 10.58 9.47
N HIS A 30 1.01 11.87 9.68
CA HIS A 30 0.00 12.81 10.20
C HIS A 30 -0.93 13.37 9.12
N ALA A 31 -0.73 13.00 7.85
CA ALA A 31 -1.50 13.50 6.72
C ALA A 31 -2.21 12.31 6.01
N PRO A 32 -3.35 11.83 6.56
CA PRO A 32 -3.99 10.59 6.11
C PRO A 32 -4.51 10.62 4.67
N TYR A 33 -4.70 11.82 4.09
CA TYR A 33 -5.12 12.00 2.69
C TYR A 33 -3.98 11.93 1.68
N LEU A 34 -2.73 11.85 2.16
CA LEU A 34 -1.57 11.61 1.30
C LEU A 34 -1.33 10.11 1.14
N TYR A 35 -0.34 9.75 0.32
CA TYR A 35 -0.01 8.34 0.01
C TYR A 35 1.32 7.92 0.64
N PRO A 36 1.41 7.79 1.99
CA PRO A 36 2.64 7.48 2.71
C PRO A 36 3.10 6.03 2.53
N ILE A 37 2.22 5.11 2.15
CA ILE A 37 2.49 3.67 2.18
C ILE A 37 2.90 3.23 0.79
N GLN A 38 4.12 2.70 0.65
CA GLN A 38 4.58 2.09 -0.59
C GLN A 38 4.47 0.57 -0.48
N VAL A 39 3.82 -0.03 -1.45
CA VAL A 39 3.56 -1.47 -1.53
C VAL A 39 4.18 -2.03 -2.79
N GLU A 40 4.88 -3.15 -2.67
CA GLU A 40 5.24 -4.01 -3.78
C GLU A 40 4.09 -5.00 -4.02
N LEU A 41 3.44 -4.88 -5.17
CA LEU A 41 2.31 -5.69 -5.59
C LEU A 41 2.76 -7.05 -6.09
N ASP A 42 1.96 -8.09 -5.83
CA ASP A 42 2.26 -9.44 -6.32
C ASP A 42 2.24 -9.48 -7.85
N GLU A 43 1.16 -8.92 -8.39
CA GLU A 43 0.91 -8.74 -9.81
C GLU A 43 1.07 -7.27 -10.17
N PRO A 44 1.68 -6.95 -11.33
CA PRO A 44 1.77 -5.57 -11.78
C PRO A 44 0.38 -4.99 -12.02
N ASP A 45 0.26 -3.66 -11.90
CA ASP A 45 -0.96 -2.97 -12.32
C ASP A 45 -1.13 -2.94 -13.85
N GLN A 46 -2.19 -2.29 -14.33
CA GLN A 46 -2.54 -2.24 -15.76
C GLN A 46 -1.43 -1.62 -16.64
N ASP A 47 -0.57 -0.78 -16.05
CA ASP A 47 0.55 -0.14 -16.74
C ASP A 47 1.85 -0.94 -16.59
N GLY A 48 1.83 -2.09 -15.89
CA GLY A 48 3.00 -2.93 -15.65
C GLY A 48 3.76 -2.59 -14.37
N HIS A 49 3.28 -1.67 -13.52
CA HIS A 49 4.00 -1.26 -12.32
C HIS A 49 3.76 -2.21 -11.16
N LYS A 50 4.83 -2.66 -10.51
CA LYS A 50 4.76 -3.42 -9.24
C LYS A 50 4.86 -2.55 -7.99
N MET A 51 5.33 -1.32 -8.10
CA MET A 51 5.50 -0.43 -6.95
C MET A 51 4.41 0.62 -6.98
N LYS A 52 3.55 0.63 -5.97
CA LYS A 52 2.42 1.58 -5.90
C LYS A 52 2.29 2.17 -4.52
N ARG A 53 1.76 3.39 -4.45
CA ARG A 53 1.54 4.10 -3.19
C ARG A 53 0.06 4.17 -2.87
N PHE A 54 -0.24 4.05 -1.58
CA PHE A 54 -1.59 4.03 -1.02
C PHE A 54 -1.67 4.94 0.21
N ASN A 55 -2.87 5.45 0.47
CA ASN A 55 -3.18 6.10 1.73
C ASN A 55 -3.60 5.05 2.79
N PHE A 56 -3.75 5.45 4.05
CA PHE A 56 -4.08 4.51 5.14
C PHE A 56 -5.49 3.91 5.03
N GLU A 57 -6.42 4.54 4.32
CA GLU A 57 -7.79 4.03 4.11
C GLU A 57 -7.85 2.99 2.99
N GLU A 58 -6.86 2.98 2.10
CA GLU A 58 -6.77 2.08 0.93
C GLU A 58 -6.04 0.76 1.22
N VAL A 59 -5.48 0.57 2.43
CA VAL A 59 -4.76 -0.66 2.81
C VAL A 59 -5.34 -1.32 4.05
N GLU A 60 -5.51 -2.63 3.96
CA GLU A 60 -5.95 -3.50 5.04
C GLU A 60 -4.91 -4.61 5.25
N VAL A 61 -4.40 -4.77 6.48
CA VAL A 61 -3.44 -5.84 6.81
C VAL A 61 -4.16 -7.18 6.84
N ILE A 62 -3.66 -8.15 6.07
CA ILE A 62 -4.25 -9.48 5.96
C ILE A 62 -3.41 -10.58 6.63
N GLU A 63 -2.09 -10.42 6.70
CA GLU A 63 -1.18 -11.37 7.38
C GLU A 63 0.03 -10.62 7.99
N LYS A 64 0.61 -11.21 9.04
CA LYS A 64 1.83 -10.73 9.71
C LYS A 64 3.02 -11.61 9.35
#